data_AF-A0A818JK72-F1
#
_entry.id   AF-A0A818JK72-F1
#
_cell.length_a   1.000
_cell.length_b   1.000
_cell.length_c   1.000
_cell.angle_alpha   90.00
_cell.angle_beta   90.00
_cell.angle_gamma   90.00
#
_symmetry.space_group_name_H-M   'P 1'
#
loop_
_entity.id
_entity.type
_entity.pdbx_description
1 polymer ?
#
loop_
_entity_poly.entity_id
_entity_poly.type
_entity_poly.pdbx_seq_one_letter_code
_entity_poly.pdbx_strand_id
1 'polypeptide(L)'
;MFENVDNHHTFWYCLHGNGYLKPCPASSIWSQIDCQCVRKSKYYFALSYQERFHPMLPTVTVTTTTTTEETVLPTTETISNCLDSNLITFENAANYSKISNGYYGLTWTNAYVLDTQIYPQWSESGFYSAIKSGTWVAFNMNGERMTISIDTPNTFSIKSFVVSSAWNDYVTLSMVSQRASTYYKEASFKIEKNRSTTIELNWFDINTITFYASINNSQHGEVFVIDDLCLDSTTLSTSTSAEIEDKCSLNEIFYQGHCYYLDGVGGECPYGYSLESERCLSAIAGHCYYLDGVGGECPYGYSLGSETVLSAIADSFIGLNYKTAISNNCCVVTSEKSSNYGINSTDQCNKQGPFTVVPSYNGGGCRNYTTRHSRQLTFCMSN
;
A
#
# COMPACT_ATOMS: atom_id res chain seq x y z
N MET A 1 14.72 16.98 -4.70
CA MET A 1 14.61 17.85 -5.90
C MET A 1 13.35 17.41 -6.63
N PHE A 2 12.56 18.33 -7.17
CA PHE A 2 11.26 18.02 -7.76
C PHE A 2 11.10 18.74 -9.09
N GLU A 3 10.34 18.16 -10.01
CA GLU A 3 10.03 18.77 -11.29
C GLU A 3 9.27 20.09 -11.12
N ASN A 4 9.63 21.09 -11.92
CA ASN A 4 8.78 22.27 -12.08
C ASN A 4 7.79 22.02 -13.22
N VAL A 5 6.54 21.74 -12.87
CA VAL A 5 5.44 21.44 -13.80
C VAL A 5 5.14 22.60 -14.76
N ASP A 6 5.48 23.85 -14.40
CA ASP A 6 5.24 25.01 -15.24
C ASP A 6 6.38 25.26 -16.25
N ASN A 7 7.57 24.72 -15.99
CA ASN A 7 8.75 24.95 -16.82
C ASN A 7 9.82 23.86 -16.66
N HIS A 8 9.85 22.92 -17.61
CA HIS A 8 10.81 21.82 -17.65
C HIS A 8 12.29 22.26 -17.75
N HIS A 9 12.59 23.54 -18.01
CA HIS A 9 13.96 24.08 -17.94
C HIS A 9 14.40 24.45 -16.52
N THR A 10 13.55 24.21 -15.52
CA THR A 10 13.84 24.50 -14.12
C THR A 10 13.36 23.36 -13.24
N PHE A 11 13.87 23.28 -12.01
CA PHE A 11 13.47 22.28 -11.02
C PHE A 11 13.50 22.90 -9.62
N TRP A 12 12.73 22.34 -8.71
CA TRP A 12 12.70 22.72 -7.31
C TRP A 12 13.78 21.99 -6.53
N TYR A 13 14.59 22.74 -5.79
CA TYR A 13 15.61 22.26 -4.89
C TYR A 13 15.31 22.75 -3.47
N CYS A 14 15.15 21.85 -2.51
CA CYS A 14 14.88 22.22 -1.11
C CYS A 14 16.19 22.27 -0.32
N LEU A 15 16.42 23.38 0.38
CA LEU A 15 17.55 23.53 1.31
C LEU A 15 17.03 24.15 2.61
N HIS A 16 17.24 23.46 3.73
CA HIS A 16 16.76 23.87 5.06
C HIS A 16 15.25 24.20 5.08
N GLY A 17 14.42 23.34 4.48
CA GLY A 17 12.96 23.52 4.44
C GLY A 17 12.47 24.62 3.48
N ASN A 18 13.35 25.34 2.80
CA ASN A 18 12.98 26.36 1.83
C ASN A 18 13.14 25.83 0.40
N GLY A 19 12.13 26.01 -0.43
CA GLY A 19 12.16 25.65 -1.85
C GLY A 19 12.83 26.73 -2.69
N TYR A 20 13.81 26.34 -3.50
CA TYR A 20 14.51 27.19 -4.44
C TYR A 20 14.31 26.68 -5.86
N LEU A 21 13.89 27.56 -6.77
CA LEU A 21 13.84 27.22 -8.18
C LEU A 21 15.25 27.33 -8.79
N LYS A 22 15.70 26.28 -9.46
CA LYS A 22 17.01 26.21 -10.11
C LYS A 22 16.85 25.97 -11.62
N PRO A 23 17.57 26.71 -12.47
CA PRO A 23 17.55 26.44 -13.91
C PRO A 23 18.44 25.27 -14.27
N CYS A 24 18.04 24.52 -15.29
CA CYS A 24 18.90 23.60 -15.99
C CYS A 24 19.85 24.34 -16.94
N PRO A 25 21.03 23.76 -17.25
CA PRO A 25 21.92 24.28 -18.29
C PRO A 25 21.20 24.46 -19.64
N ALA A 26 21.68 25.39 -20.47
CA ALA A 26 21.08 25.67 -21.77
C ALA A 26 20.87 24.39 -22.60
N SER A 27 19.70 24.26 -23.21
CA SER A 27 19.29 23.09 -24.02
C SER A 27 19.13 21.77 -23.25
N SER A 28 19.08 21.81 -21.92
CA SER A 28 18.68 20.68 -21.07
C SER A 28 17.37 20.95 -20.34
N ILE A 29 16.69 19.88 -19.95
CA ILE A 29 15.46 19.89 -19.17
C ILE A 29 15.58 18.91 -18.01
N TRP A 30 14.83 19.15 -16.94
CA TRP A 30 14.87 18.32 -15.74
C TRP A 30 14.25 16.94 -16.03
N SER A 31 14.96 15.88 -15.67
CA SER A 31 14.42 14.50 -15.63
C SER A 31 14.18 14.14 -14.17
N GLN A 32 12.92 13.92 -13.81
CA GLN A 32 12.57 13.47 -12.46
C GLN A 32 13.11 12.06 -12.19
N ILE A 33 13.09 11.20 -13.21
CA ILE A 33 13.59 9.81 -13.15
C ILE A 33 15.09 9.78 -12.85
N ASP A 34 15.87 10.59 -13.58
CA ASP A 34 17.32 10.61 -13.40
C ASP A 34 17.79 11.58 -12.30
N CYS A 35 16.85 12.36 -11.72
CA CYS A 35 17.12 13.44 -10.77
C CYS A 35 18.23 14.41 -11.22
N GLN A 36 18.28 14.72 -12.53
CA GLN A 36 19.28 15.60 -13.14
C GLN A 36 18.76 16.29 -14.41
N CYS A 37 19.45 17.34 -14.84
CA CYS A 37 19.17 18.00 -16.12
C CYS A 37 19.74 17.18 -17.29
N VAL A 38 18.88 16.71 -18.19
CA VAL A 38 19.24 15.91 -19.36
C VAL A 38 19.06 16.72 -20.65
N ARG A 39 19.87 16.45 -21.68
CA ARG A 39 19.73 17.12 -22.99
C ARG A 39 18.37 16.77 -23.62
N LYS A 40 17.69 17.77 -24.21
CA LYS A 40 16.37 17.61 -24.87
C LYS A 40 16.29 16.41 -25.82
N SER A 41 17.36 16.09 -26.55
CA SER A 41 17.40 14.97 -27.50
C SER A 41 17.20 13.59 -26.85
N LYS A 42 17.54 13.42 -25.57
CA LYS A 42 17.24 12.20 -24.81
C LYS A 42 15.80 12.16 -24.33
N TYR A 43 15.21 13.33 -24.04
CA TYR A 43 13.87 13.44 -23.47
C TYR A 43 12.75 13.27 -24.51
N TYR A 44 12.91 13.80 -25.73
CA TYR A 44 11.90 13.62 -26.79
C TYR A 44 11.80 12.19 -27.32
N PHE A 45 12.84 11.36 -27.11
CA PHE A 45 12.74 9.92 -27.36
C PHE A 45 11.77 9.23 -26.41
N ALA A 46 11.56 9.77 -25.20
CA ALA A 46 10.59 9.25 -24.24
C ALA A 46 9.14 9.73 -24.51
N LEU A 47 8.94 10.94 -25.05
CA LEU A 47 7.60 11.52 -25.27
C LEU A 47 7.01 11.28 -26.67
N SER A 48 7.83 11.15 -27.72
CA SER A 48 7.32 11.04 -29.10
C SER A 48 6.60 9.72 -29.45
N TYR A 49 6.48 8.81 -28.47
CA TYR A 49 5.75 7.55 -28.59
C TYR A 49 4.27 7.66 -28.17
N GLN A 50 3.84 8.73 -27.49
CA GLN A 50 2.46 8.83 -26.95
C GLN A 50 1.43 9.56 -27.84
N GLU A 51 1.83 10.31 -28.88
CA GLU A 51 0.89 11.24 -29.58
C GLU A 51 0.56 10.92 -31.05
N ARG A 52 0.93 9.77 -31.59
CA ARG A 52 0.48 9.37 -32.93
C ARG A 52 -0.29 8.07 -32.82
N PHE A 53 -1.63 8.14 -32.86
CA PHE A 53 -2.54 7.26 -33.64
C PHE A 53 -4.01 7.51 -33.24
N HIS A 54 -4.69 8.39 -33.98
CA HIS A 54 -6.15 8.31 -34.16
C HIS A 54 -6.43 7.85 -35.59
N PRO A 55 -6.98 6.64 -35.83
CA PRO A 55 -7.61 6.32 -37.09
C PRO A 55 -9.15 6.48 -37.01
N MET A 56 -9.71 7.00 -38.10
CA MET A 56 -11.15 7.15 -38.34
C MET A 56 -11.86 5.79 -38.38
N LEU A 57 -13.01 5.70 -37.70
CA LEU A 57 -13.90 4.54 -37.69
C LEU A 57 -14.74 4.44 -38.98
N PRO A 58 -14.91 3.26 -39.59
CA PRO A 58 -15.95 3.01 -40.58
C PRO A 58 -17.24 2.49 -39.91
N THR A 59 -18.39 2.92 -40.43
CA THR A 59 -19.72 2.46 -40.04
C THR A 59 -19.96 1.02 -40.49
N VAL A 60 -20.26 0.12 -39.55
CA VAL A 60 -20.66 -1.28 -39.83
C VAL A 60 -22.11 -1.49 -39.39
N THR A 61 -22.95 -1.94 -40.32
CA THR A 61 -24.34 -2.34 -40.08
C THR A 61 -24.36 -3.79 -39.60
N VAL A 62 -24.91 -4.05 -38.42
CA VAL A 62 -25.03 -5.40 -37.85
C VAL A 62 -26.47 -5.91 -38.00
N THR A 63 -26.63 -7.08 -38.60
CA THR A 63 -27.89 -7.85 -38.65
C THR A 63 -27.91 -8.85 -37.50
N THR A 64 -28.87 -8.72 -36.59
CA THR A 64 -29.05 -9.58 -35.41
C THR A 64 -29.84 -10.84 -35.75
N THR A 65 -29.32 -12.00 -35.35
CA THR A 65 -30.10 -13.25 -35.24
C THR A 65 -30.04 -13.71 -33.79
N THR A 66 -31.19 -13.90 -33.17
CA THR A 66 -31.34 -14.11 -31.72
C THR A 66 -31.15 -15.58 -31.35
N THR A 67 -30.27 -15.86 -30.40
CA THR A 67 -30.30 -17.11 -29.60
C THR A 67 -29.93 -16.72 -28.18
N THR A 68 -30.78 -17.08 -27.22
CA THR A 68 -30.73 -16.64 -25.83
C THR A 68 -29.72 -17.47 -25.04
N GLU A 69 -28.52 -16.92 -24.87
CA GLU A 69 -27.55 -17.28 -23.83
C GLU A 69 -27.24 -15.97 -23.08
N GLU A 70 -27.50 -15.94 -21.77
CA GLU A 70 -27.41 -14.73 -20.93
C GLU A 70 -25.94 -14.35 -20.74
N THR A 71 -25.41 -13.65 -21.74
CA THR A 71 -24.05 -13.12 -21.76
C THR A 71 -24.08 -11.76 -21.08
N VAL A 72 -23.59 -11.68 -19.84
CA VAL A 72 -23.41 -10.41 -19.14
C VAL A 72 -22.31 -9.62 -19.88
N LEU A 73 -22.71 -8.66 -20.73
CA LEU A 73 -21.75 -7.75 -21.37
C LEU A 73 -21.21 -6.76 -20.32
N PRO A 74 -19.87 -6.58 -20.23
CA PRO A 74 -19.28 -5.60 -19.32
C PRO A 74 -19.63 -4.18 -19.77
N THR A 75 -20.23 -3.40 -18.87
CA THR A 75 -20.52 -1.98 -19.06
C THR A 75 -19.24 -1.15 -19.03
N THR A 76 -19.15 -0.17 -19.92
CA THR A 76 -18.04 0.77 -20.11
C THR A 76 -17.75 1.64 -18.87
N GLU A 77 -16.47 1.67 -18.50
CA GLU A 77 -15.75 2.65 -17.65
C GLU A 77 -16.50 3.23 -16.45
N THR A 78 -16.88 2.36 -15.51
CA THR A 78 -16.83 2.74 -14.10
C THR A 78 -15.36 2.78 -13.70
N ILE A 79 -14.86 3.99 -13.35
CA ILE A 79 -13.60 4.13 -12.62
C ILE A 79 -13.72 3.20 -11.41
N SER A 80 -12.85 2.19 -11.33
CA SER A 80 -12.77 1.25 -10.22
C SER A 80 -12.43 2.07 -8.97
N ASN A 81 -13.45 2.56 -8.29
CA ASN A 81 -13.30 3.42 -7.13
C ASN A 81 -12.90 2.54 -5.96
N CYS A 82 -11.61 2.28 -5.87
CA CYS A 82 -11.01 1.60 -4.73
C CYS A 82 -10.85 2.55 -3.52
N LEU A 83 -11.68 3.60 -3.45
CA LEU A 83 -11.59 4.73 -2.52
C LEU A 83 -11.67 4.30 -1.05
N ASP A 84 -12.34 3.19 -0.75
CA ASP A 84 -12.46 2.62 0.60
C ASP A 84 -11.72 1.27 0.74
N SER A 85 -10.82 0.96 -0.19
CA SER A 85 -10.09 -0.32 -0.24
C SER A 85 -8.59 -0.13 -0.29
N ASN A 86 -7.86 -1.15 0.17
CA ASN A 86 -6.42 -1.24 -0.03
C ASN A 86 -6.18 -1.57 -1.51
N LEU A 87 -5.76 -0.55 -2.27
CA LEU A 87 -5.36 -0.68 -3.67
C LEU A 87 -3.93 -1.22 -3.75
N ILE A 88 -3.74 -2.26 -4.55
CA ILE A 88 -2.43 -2.86 -4.85
C ILE A 88 -2.11 -2.61 -6.32
N THR A 89 -1.08 -1.78 -6.55
CA THR A 89 -0.61 -1.33 -7.88
C THR A 89 0.71 -1.96 -8.31
N PHE A 90 1.27 -2.88 -7.50
CA PHE A 90 2.54 -3.58 -7.75
C PHE A 90 3.83 -2.73 -7.91
N GLU A 91 3.74 -1.40 -7.89
CA GLU A 91 4.87 -0.45 -8.07
C GLU A 91 6.01 -0.63 -7.06
N ASN A 92 5.72 -1.16 -5.87
CA ASN A 92 6.70 -1.34 -4.80
C ASN A 92 7.33 -2.74 -4.79
N ALA A 93 7.03 -3.57 -5.80
CA ALA A 93 7.60 -4.90 -5.91
C ALA A 93 9.00 -4.88 -6.56
N ALA A 94 9.84 -5.86 -6.22
CA ALA A 94 11.19 -5.93 -6.80
C ALA A 94 11.15 -6.35 -8.29
N ASN A 95 12.05 -5.78 -9.09
CA ASN A 95 12.06 -5.93 -10.55
C ASN A 95 12.16 -7.36 -11.03
N TYR A 96 11.23 -7.75 -11.92
CA TYR A 96 11.19 -9.07 -12.57
C TYR A 96 11.25 -10.25 -11.62
N SER A 97 10.74 -10.05 -10.41
CA SER A 97 10.84 -11.03 -9.35
C SER A 97 9.49 -11.68 -9.09
N LYS A 98 9.56 -12.87 -8.52
CA LYS A 98 8.42 -13.48 -7.86
C LYS A 98 7.94 -12.54 -6.75
N ILE A 99 6.65 -12.27 -6.69
CA ILE A 99 6.06 -11.48 -5.60
C ILE A 99 6.38 -12.20 -4.29
N SER A 100 7.02 -11.49 -3.37
CA SER A 100 7.42 -12.05 -2.09
C SER A 100 6.20 -12.28 -1.20
N ASN A 101 6.19 -13.40 -0.47
CA ASN A 101 5.17 -13.62 0.56
C ASN A 101 5.25 -12.53 1.62
N GLY A 102 4.10 -12.04 2.06
CA GLY A 102 3.98 -10.87 2.94
C GLY A 102 3.77 -9.55 2.18
N TYR A 103 3.87 -9.53 0.84
CA TYR A 103 3.49 -8.36 0.05
C TYR A 103 2.01 -8.04 0.28
N TYR A 104 1.74 -6.88 0.90
CA TYR A 104 0.41 -6.48 1.41
C TYR A 104 -0.21 -7.46 2.42
N GLY A 105 0.61 -8.19 3.18
CA GLY A 105 0.13 -9.17 4.16
C GLY A 105 -0.42 -10.47 3.55
N LEU A 106 -0.19 -10.69 2.26
CA LEU A 106 -0.69 -11.84 1.52
C LEU A 106 0.43 -12.82 1.14
N THR A 107 0.07 -14.08 0.99
CA THR A 107 0.90 -15.14 0.43
C THR A 107 0.59 -15.31 -1.05
N TRP A 108 1.63 -15.27 -1.87
CA TRP A 108 1.53 -15.27 -3.33
C TRP A 108 2.21 -16.51 -3.91
N THR A 109 1.44 -17.33 -4.63
CA THR A 109 1.95 -18.51 -5.34
C THR A 109 1.86 -18.30 -6.83
N ASN A 110 2.97 -18.54 -7.53
CA ASN A 110 3.12 -18.32 -8.98
C ASN A 110 2.69 -16.93 -9.46
N ALA A 111 2.96 -15.89 -8.65
CA ALA A 111 2.74 -14.51 -9.03
C ALA A 111 4.09 -13.80 -9.18
N TYR A 112 4.25 -13.09 -10.29
CA TYR A 112 5.46 -12.35 -10.65
C TYR A 112 5.07 -10.94 -11.00
N VAL A 113 6.02 -10.01 -10.92
CA VAL A 113 5.81 -8.63 -11.33
C VAL A 113 6.70 -8.26 -12.51
N LEU A 114 6.22 -7.33 -13.30
CA LEU A 114 6.88 -6.83 -14.49
C LEU A 114 6.71 -5.32 -14.59
N ASP A 115 7.84 -4.60 -14.68
CA ASP A 115 7.86 -3.21 -15.13
C ASP A 115 7.78 -3.19 -16.65
N THR A 116 6.67 -2.69 -17.16
CA THR A 116 6.39 -2.65 -18.60
C THR A 116 7.37 -1.72 -19.32
N GLN A 117 7.88 -0.65 -18.70
CA GLN A 117 8.79 0.28 -19.36
C GLN A 117 10.10 -0.34 -19.80
N ILE A 118 10.52 -1.43 -19.15
CA ILE A 118 11.77 -2.14 -19.46
C ILE A 118 11.62 -3.02 -20.71
N TYR A 119 10.37 -3.32 -21.12
CA TYR A 119 10.06 -4.26 -22.21
C TYR A 119 9.18 -3.61 -23.28
N PRO A 120 9.64 -2.51 -23.93
CA PRO A 120 8.89 -1.81 -24.97
C PRO A 120 8.49 -2.69 -26.16
N GLN A 121 9.21 -3.78 -26.40
CA GLN A 121 8.87 -4.76 -27.44
C GLN A 121 7.57 -5.55 -27.15
N TRP A 122 7.03 -5.45 -25.93
CA TRP A 122 5.77 -6.10 -25.53
C TRP A 122 4.59 -5.12 -25.53
N SER A 123 4.71 -3.95 -26.16
CA SER A 123 3.65 -2.93 -26.24
C SER A 123 2.32 -3.42 -26.81
N GLU A 124 2.34 -4.48 -27.62
CA GLU A 124 1.13 -5.12 -28.19
C GLU A 124 0.67 -6.37 -27.40
N SER A 125 1.10 -6.52 -26.15
CA SER A 125 0.74 -7.64 -25.27
C SER A 125 -0.24 -7.22 -24.18
N GLY A 126 -0.81 -8.21 -23.50
CA GLY A 126 -1.64 -7.97 -22.32
C GLY A 126 -0.92 -7.22 -21.21
N PHE A 127 0.41 -7.32 -21.13
CA PHE A 127 1.18 -6.61 -20.11
C PHE A 127 0.96 -5.10 -20.16
N TYR A 128 0.87 -4.54 -21.37
CA TYR A 128 0.57 -3.12 -21.57
C TYR A 128 -0.92 -2.82 -21.46
N SER A 129 -1.75 -3.71 -21.98
CA SER A 129 -3.21 -3.50 -21.94
C SER A 129 -3.78 -3.55 -20.53
N ALA A 130 -3.13 -4.22 -19.58
CA ALA A 130 -3.58 -4.31 -18.18
C ALA A 130 -3.19 -3.10 -17.33
N ILE A 131 -2.20 -2.29 -17.74
CA ILE A 131 -1.72 -1.15 -16.93
C ILE A 131 -2.87 -0.18 -16.70
N LYS A 132 -3.20 0.05 -15.43
CA LYS A 132 -4.17 1.05 -15.02
C LYS A 132 -3.56 2.07 -14.07
N SER A 133 -2.58 1.66 -13.27
CA SER A 133 -1.76 2.56 -12.47
C SER A 133 -0.26 2.30 -12.70
N GLY A 134 0.52 3.39 -12.65
CA GLY A 134 1.97 3.32 -12.79
C GLY A 134 2.46 2.59 -14.05
N THR A 135 3.31 1.59 -13.84
CA THR A 135 4.06 0.87 -14.89
C THR A 135 4.21 -0.63 -14.60
N TRP A 136 3.87 -1.07 -13.39
CA TRP A 136 4.07 -2.42 -12.91
C TRP A 136 2.78 -3.21 -12.95
N VAL A 137 2.89 -4.47 -13.35
CA VAL A 137 1.75 -5.39 -13.39
C VAL A 137 2.15 -6.73 -12.79
N ALA A 138 1.19 -7.46 -12.23
CA ALA A 138 1.41 -8.84 -11.78
C ALA A 138 0.91 -9.86 -12.81
N PHE A 139 1.55 -11.02 -12.88
CA PHE A 139 1.18 -12.07 -13.83
C PHE A 139 1.50 -13.47 -13.29
N ASN A 140 0.89 -14.49 -13.89
CA ASN A 140 1.21 -15.89 -13.61
C ASN A 140 2.31 -16.41 -14.54
N MET A 141 3.33 -17.07 -14.00
CA MET A 141 4.41 -17.61 -14.83
C MET A 141 3.97 -18.92 -15.51
N ASN A 142 4.44 -19.12 -16.75
CA ASN A 142 4.26 -20.34 -17.55
C ASN A 142 2.81 -20.80 -17.77
N GLY A 143 1.83 -19.93 -17.55
CA GLY A 143 0.41 -20.30 -17.62
C GLY A 143 -0.08 -21.16 -16.46
N GLU A 144 0.73 -21.37 -15.42
CA GLU A 144 0.33 -22.12 -14.23
C GLU A 144 -0.65 -21.32 -13.36
N ARG A 145 -1.34 -21.98 -12.44
CA ARG A 145 -2.31 -21.33 -11.53
C ARG A 145 -1.60 -20.30 -10.64
N MET A 146 -2.20 -19.13 -10.48
CA MET A 146 -1.77 -18.14 -9.49
C MET A 146 -2.69 -18.22 -8.28
N THR A 147 -2.14 -18.14 -7.07
CA THR A 147 -2.94 -18.17 -5.84
C THR A 147 -2.56 -17.00 -4.95
N ILE A 148 -3.58 -16.30 -4.45
CA ILE A 148 -3.47 -15.28 -3.40
C ILE A 148 -4.13 -15.86 -2.16
N SER A 149 -3.44 -15.84 -1.03
CA SER A 149 -3.93 -16.43 0.21
C SER A 149 -3.50 -15.66 1.45
N ILE A 150 -4.20 -15.91 2.55
CA ILE A 150 -3.82 -15.51 3.90
C ILE A 150 -4.01 -16.71 4.83
N ASP A 151 -3.16 -16.84 5.85
CA ASP A 151 -3.23 -17.98 6.77
C ASP A 151 -4.51 -17.91 7.61
N THR A 152 -5.18 -19.05 7.76
CA THR A 152 -6.32 -19.19 8.67
C THR A 152 -5.88 -18.92 10.11
N PRO A 153 -6.70 -18.26 10.94
CA PRO A 153 -8.13 -17.97 10.75
C PRO A 153 -8.42 -16.65 10.01
N ASN A 154 -7.41 -15.92 9.55
CA ASN A 154 -7.60 -14.64 8.89
C ASN A 154 -8.35 -14.81 7.56
N THR A 155 -9.01 -13.74 7.13
CA THR A 155 -9.69 -13.64 5.84
C THR A 155 -9.31 -12.33 5.16
N PHE A 156 -9.66 -12.19 3.89
CA PHE A 156 -9.66 -10.94 3.16
C PHE A 156 -10.90 -10.91 2.26
N SER A 157 -11.20 -9.72 1.73
CA SER A 157 -12.26 -9.53 0.74
C SER A 157 -11.70 -8.87 -0.51
N ILE A 158 -12.09 -9.35 -1.67
CA ILE A 158 -11.70 -8.83 -2.97
C ILE A 158 -12.90 -8.12 -3.61
N LYS A 159 -12.73 -6.83 -3.93
CA LYS A 159 -13.76 -6.02 -4.59
C LYS A 159 -13.63 -6.14 -6.10
N SER A 160 -12.47 -5.76 -6.63
CA SER A 160 -12.20 -5.72 -8.07
C SER A 160 -10.71 -5.86 -8.37
N PHE A 161 -10.40 -6.07 -9.65
CA PHE A 161 -9.06 -5.94 -10.22
C PHE A 161 -9.16 -5.70 -11.73
N VAL A 162 -8.11 -5.16 -12.34
CA VAL A 162 -7.95 -5.04 -13.78
C VAL A 162 -7.21 -6.26 -14.31
N VAL A 163 -7.61 -6.79 -15.45
CA VAL A 163 -6.96 -7.97 -16.06
C VAL A 163 -6.93 -7.92 -17.58
N SER A 164 -5.92 -8.55 -18.17
CA SER A 164 -5.82 -8.88 -19.60
C SER A 164 -5.18 -10.26 -19.78
N SER A 165 -5.26 -10.84 -20.97
CA SER A 165 -4.46 -12.01 -21.33
C SER A 165 -3.13 -11.57 -21.95
N ALA A 166 -2.01 -12.21 -21.62
CA ALA A 166 -0.71 -11.73 -22.10
C ALA A 166 -0.54 -11.89 -23.62
N TRP A 167 -1.01 -13.01 -24.19
CA TRP A 167 -0.60 -13.43 -25.54
C TRP A 167 -1.74 -13.70 -26.53
N ASN A 168 -2.94 -14.02 -26.06
CA ASN A 168 -4.01 -14.54 -26.89
C ASN A 168 -5.33 -13.86 -26.57
N ASP A 169 -6.21 -13.67 -27.55
CA ASP A 169 -7.57 -13.19 -27.31
C ASP A 169 -8.51 -14.33 -26.90
N TYR A 170 -9.67 -13.97 -26.33
CA TYR A 170 -10.74 -14.90 -25.94
C TYR A 170 -10.34 -15.97 -24.91
N VAL A 171 -9.32 -15.68 -24.10
CA VAL A 171 -8.89 -16.52 -22.99
C VAL A 171 -9.98 -16.52 -21.91
N THR A 172 -10.33 -17.70 -21.39
CA THR A 172 -11.21 -17.82 -20.23
C THR A 172 -10.35 -17.74 -18.97
N LEU A 173 -10.56 -16.69 -18.17
CA LEU A 173 -10.05 -16.60 -16.81
C LEU A 173 -11.07 -17.20 -15.85
N SER A 174 -10.70 -18.26 -15.16
CA SER A 174 -11.48 -18.93 -14.12
C SER A 174 -10.88 -18.67 -12.75
N MET A 175 -11.75 -18.47 -11.77
CA MET A 175 -11.38 -18.21 -10.38
C MET A 175 -12.18 -19.07 -9.45
N VAL A 176 -11.51 -19.58 -8.42
CA VAL A 176 -12.15 -20.32 -7.32
C VAL A 176 -11.63 -19.76 -6.00
N SER A 177 -12.52 -19.45 -5.08
CA SER A 177 -12.20 -19.02 -3.73
C SER A 177 -12.51 -20.10 -2.70
N GLN A 178 -11.80 -20.03 -1.57
CA GLN A 178 -11.98 -20.91 -0.44
C GLN A 178 -12.07 -20.10 0.86
N ARG A 179 -12.83 -20.65 1.81
CA ARG A 179 -12.83 -20.26 3.22
C ARG A 179 -12.43 -21.49 4.04
N ALA A 180 -11.24 -21.43 4.61
CA ALA A 180 -10.51 -22.56 5.16
C ALA A 180 -10.33 -23.62 4.06
N SER A 181 -10.62 -24.88 4.34
CA SER A 181 -10.52 -25.97 3.36
C SER A 181 -11.76 -26.10 2.46
N THR A 182 -12.74 -25.21 2.56
CA THR A 182 -14.04 -25.35 1.88
C THR A 182 -14.11 -24.42 0.68
N TYR A 183 -14.45 -24.97 -0.49
CA TYR A 183 -14.80 -24.20 -1.68
C TYR A 183 -15.96 -23.26 -1.40
N TYR A 184 -15.82 -21.99 -1.81
CA TYR A 184 -16.76 -20.95 -1.44
C TYR A 184 -17.48 -20.33 -2.64
N LYS A 185 -16.72 -19.74 -3.57
CA LYS A 185 -17.29 -19.10 -4.79
C LYS A 185 -16.42 -19.39 -6.00
N GLU A 186 -17.05 -19.41 -7.17
CA GLU A 186 -16.37 -19.50 -8.46
C GLU A 186 -16.92 -18.48 -9.45
N ALA A 187 -16.09 -18.05 -10.39
CA ALA A 187 -16.48 -17.20 -11.50
C ALA A 187 -15.57 -17.45 -12.71
N SER A 188 -16.04 -17.11 -13.91
CA SER A 188 -15.24 -17.15 -15.12
C SER A 188 -15.59 -16.00 -16.07
N PHE A 189 -14.57 -15.43 -16.72
CA PHE A 189 -14.71 -14.28 -17.62
C PHE A 189 -13.88 -14.49 -18.88
N LYS A 190 -14.31 -13.88 -19.98
CA LYS A 190 -13.50 -13.76 -21.19
C LYS A 190 -12.62 -12.52 -21.10
N ILE A 191 -11.32 -12.70 -21.34
CA ILE A 191 -10.33 -11.62 -21.36
C ILE A 191 -9.59 -11.63 -22.71
N GLU A 192 -9.07 -10.46 -23.07
CA GLU A 192 -8.44 -10.20 -24.36
C GLU A 192 -7.05 -9.58 -24.18
N LYS A 193 -6.20 -9.73 -25.20
CA LYS A 193 -4.81 -9.27 -25.14
C LYS A 193 -4.68 -7.78 -25.30
N ASN A 194 -5.48 -7.21 -26.19
CA ASN A 194 -5.41 -5.80 -26.56
C ASN A 194 -6.39 -4.93 -25.77
N ARG A 195 -6.95 -5.44 -24.66
CA ARG A 195 -7.97 -4.75 -23.88
C ARG A 195 -7.94 -5.16 -22.42
N SER A 196 -7.84 -4.19 -21.51
CA SER A 196 -8.13 -4.38 -20.09
C SER A 196 -9.60 -4.70 -19.85
N THR A 197 -9.87 -5.63 -18.96
CA THR A 197 -11.18 -5.88 -18.37
C THR A 197 -11.12 -5.63 -16.87
N THR A 198 -11.97 -4.76 -16.35
CA THR A 198 -12.17 -4.67 -14.89
C THR A 198 -13.16 -5.75 -14.47
N ILE A 199 -12.75 -6.60 -13.54
CA ILE A 199 -13.61 -7.64 -12.97
C ILE A 199 -14.03 -7.18 -11.57
N GLU A 200 -15.33 -7.03 -11.36
CA GLU A 200 -15.93 -6.82 -10.04
C GLU A 200 -16.38 -8.16 -9.47
N LEU A 201 -15.76 -8.60 -8.37
CA LEU A 201 -16.11 -9.86 -7.69
C LEU A 201 -16.99 -9.62 -6.47
N ASN A 202 -16.64 -8.65 -5.62
CA ASN A 202 -17.27 -8.44 -4.31
C ASN A 202 -17.35 -9.74 -3.50
N TRP A 203 -16.23 -10.46 -3.40
CA TRP A 203 -16.13 -11.68 -2.60
C TRP A 203 -15.56 -11.34 -1.24
N PHE A 204 -16.33 -11.68 -0.20
CA PHE A 204 -16.00 -11.37 1.20
C PHE A 204 -15.65 -12.63 1.98
N ASP A 205 -14.89 -12.46 3.07
CA ASP A 205 -14.54 -13.52 4.02
C ASP A 205 -13.87 -14.76 3.41
N ILE A 206 -12.99 -14.58 2.43
CA ILE A 206 -12.21 -15.67 1.83
C ILE A 206 -10.81 -15.68 2.41
N ASN A 207 -10.12 -16.81 2.38
CA ASN A 207 -8.70 -16.87 2.72
C ASN A 207 -7.82 -17.33 1.57
N THR A 208 -8.42 -17.82 0.49
CA THR A 208 -7.69 -18.17 -0.73
C THR A 208 -8.53 -17.83 -1.95
N ILE A 209 -7.89 -17.30 -2.98
CA ILE A 209 -8.42 -17.24 -4.35
C ILE A 209 -7.35 -17.79 -5.30
N THR A 210 -7.74 -18.71 -6.17
CA THR A 210 -6.90 -19.30 -7.20
C THR A 210 -7.42 -18.94 -8.57
N PHE A 211 -6.53 -18.44 -9.41
CA PHE A 211 -6.77 -18.02 -10.79
C PHE A 211 -6.19 -19.05 -11.75
N TYR A 212 -6.90 -19.30 -12.85
CA TYR A 212 -6.45 -20.14 -13.95
C TYR A 212 -6.97 -19.57 -15.27
N ALA A 213 -6.09 -19.42 -16.26
CA ALA A 213 -6.47 -18.95 -17.58
C ALA A 213 -6.27 -20.07 -18.62
N SER A 214 -7.21 -20.23 -19.57
CA SER A 214 -7.09 -21.23 -20.64
C SER A 214 -7.85 -20.83 -21.91
N ILE A 215 -7.45 -21.40 -23.05
CA ILE A 215 -8.16 -21.26 -24.33
C ILE A 215 -8.81 -22.59 -24.65
N ASN A 216 -10.11 -22.59 -24.95
CA ASN A 216 -10.84 -23.80 -25.36
C ASN A 216 -10.64 -25.01 -24.41
N ASN A 217 -10.48 -24.75 -23.11
CA ASN A 217 -10.15 -25.76 -22.09
C ASN A 217 -8.86 -26.55 -22.39
N SER A 218 -7.86 -25.88 -22.97
CA SER A 218 -6.52 -26.44 -23.15
C SER A 218 -5.94 -26.93 -21.82
N GLN A 219 -5.18 -28.02 -21.88
CA GLN A 219 -4.41 -28.51 -20.72
C GLN A 219 -3.24 -27.60 -20.37
N HIS A 220 -2.75 -26.82 -21.34
CA HIS A 220 -1.79 -25.76 -21.13
C HIS A 220 -2.55 -24.50 -20.71
N GLY A 221 -2.22 -23.97 -19.54
CA GLY A 221 -2.77 -22.71 -19.11
C GLY A 221 -2.14 -21.53 -19.85
N GLU A 222 -2.81 -20.40 -19.79
CA GLU A 222 -2.41 -19.15 -20.41
C GLU A 222 -1.83 -18.18 -19.38
N VAL A 223 -0.96 -17.30 -19.85
CA VAL A 223 -0.50 -16.18 -19.03
C VAL A 223 -1.55 -15.08 -19.06
N PHE A 224 -1.97 -14.63 -17.88
CA PHE A 224 -2.82 -13.48 -17.65
C PHE A 224 -2.07 -12.45 -16.80
N VAL A 225 -2.47 -11.20 -16.92
CA VAL A 225 -1.84 -10.05 -16.29
C VAL A 225 -2.89 -9.29 -15.50
N ILE A 226 -2.61 -8.96 -14.25
CA ILE A 226 -3.47 -8.17 -13.37
C ILE A 226 -2.80 -6.87 -12.93
N ASP A 227 -3.63 -5.86 -12.67
CA ASP A 227 -3.27 -4.59 -12.05
C ASP A 227 -4.43 -4.08 -11.17
N ASP A 228 -4.18 -3.07 -10.35
CA ASP A 228 -5.18 -2.39 -9.51
C ASP A 228 -6.05 -3.38 -8.71
N LEU A 229 -5.41 -4.31 -7.98
CA LEU A 229 -6.13 -5.26 -7.13
C LEU A 229 -6.67 -4.54 -5.90
N CYS A 230 -7.98 -4.53 -5.75
CA CYS A 230 -8.67 -3.79 -4.70
C CYS A 230 -9.23 -4.72 -3.62
N LEU A 231 -8.64 -4.62 -2.42
CA LEU A 231 -9.01 -5.39 -1.26
C LEU A 231 -9.82 -4.57 -0.27
N ASP A 232 -10.88 -5.11 0.32
CA ASP A 232 -11.65 -4.37 1.31
C ASP A 232 -10.82 -4.08 2.58
N SER A 233 -10.66 -2.79 2.90
CA SER A 233 -9.80 -2.31 3.99
C SER A 233 -10.25 -2.81 5.38
N THR A 234 -11.53 -3.14 5.50
CA THR A 234 -12.15 -3.68 6.73
C THR A 234 -11.73 -5.11 7.07
N THR A 235 -11.07 -5.83 6.15
CA THR A 235 -10.94 -7.29 6.25
C THR A 235 -9.55 -7.83 6.56
N LEU A 236 -8.51 -7.01 6.68
CA LEU A 236 -7.25 -7.45 7.32
C LEU A 236 -7.39 -7.41 8.86
N SER A 237 -8.42 -8.09 9.37
CA SER A 237 -8.67 -8.25 10.79
C SER A 237 -7.84 -9.44 11.29
N THR A 238 -6.69 -9.15 11.87
CA THR A 238 -5.89 -10.14 12.60
C THR A 238 -6.66 -10.57 13.84
N SER A 239 -7.11 -11.83 13.90
CA SER A 239 -7.50 -12.40 15.18
C SER A 239 -6.26 -12.90 15.91
N THR A 240 -5.97 -12.26 17.05
CA THR A 240 -5.08 -12.64 18.16
C THR A 240 -3.56 -12.49 17.98
N SER A 241 -3.00 -11.80 18.98
CA SER A 241 -1.69 -11.18 19.15
C SER A 241 -0.58 -12.13 19.63
N ALA A 242 -0.53 -13.38 19.16
CA ALA A 242 0.35 -14.39 19.76
C ALA A 242 1.53 -14.89 18.90
N GLU A 243 1.67 -14.51 17.63
CA GLU A 243 2.74 -15.07 16.75
C GLU A 243 3.46 -14.02 15.89
N ILE A 244 3.89 -12.91 16.50
CA ILE A 244 4.78 -11.92 15.86
C ILE A 244 6.14 -11.95 16.57
N GLU A 245 6.96 -12.98 16.33
CA GLU A 245 8.34 -12.98 16.86
C GLU A 245 9.44 -13.30 15.83
N ASP A 246 9.15 -13.63 14.56
CA ASP A 246 10.19 -14.23 13.70
C ASP A 246 10.35 -13.64 12.27
N LYS A 247 9.92 -12.39 12.02
CA LYS A 247 10.03 -11.76 10.67
C LYS A 247 10.95 -10.54 10.56
N CYS A 248 11.43 -9.99 11.67
CA CYS A 248 12.36 -8.86 11.66
C CYS A 248 13.53 -9.10 12.63
N SER A 249 14.63 -8.37 12.44
CA SER A 249 15.81 -8.47 13.29
C SER A 249 15.52 -7.97 14.71
N LEU A 250 16.39 -8.32 15.66
CA LEU A 250 16.35 -7.77 17.02
C LEU A 250 16.31 -6.22 16.95
N ASN A 251 15.27 -5.59 17.51
CA ASN A 251 14.96 -4.14 17.47
C ASN A 251 14.20 -3.59 16.25
N GLU A 252 13.51 -4.47 15.51
CA GLU A 252 12.63 -4.08 14.40
C GLU A 252 11.17 -4.47 14.67
N ILE A 253 10.22 -3.60 14.35
CA ILE A 253 8.77 -3.90 14.38
C ILE A 253 8.29 -4.20 12.96
N PHE A 254 7.51 -5.26 12.80
CA PHE A 254 6.85 -5.60 11.53
C PHE A 254 5.49 -4.91 11.42
N TYR A 255 5.27 -4.09 10.39
CA TYR A 255 3.97 -3.48 10.10
C TYR A 255 3.75 -3.39 8.58
N GLN A 256 2.56 -3.78 8.10
CA GLN A 256 2.16 -3.74 6.68
C GLN A 256 3.20 -4.28 5.66
N GLY A 257 3.98 -5.31 6.02
CA GLY A 257 4.96 -5.90 5.11
C GLY A 257 6.36 -5.28 5.16
N HIS A 258 6.62 -4.33 6.06
CA HIS A 258 7.92 -3.69 6.24
C HIS A 258 8.43 -3.90 7.67
N CYS A 259 9.76 -4.01 7.82
CA CYS A 259 10.45 -3.99 9.11
C CYS A 259 10.93 -2.56 9.41
N TYR A 260 10.57 -2.04 10.57
CA TYR A 260 10.90 -0.68 11.01
C TYR A 260 11.89 -0.73 12.16
N TYR A 261 13.07 -0.14 11.95
CA TYR A 261 14.14 -0.09 12.94
C TYR A 261 13.88 0.99 13.99
N LEU A 262 13.96 0.62 15.26
CA LEU A 262 13.80 1.54 16.39
C LEU A 262 15.15 1.79 17.03
N ASP A 263 15.83 2.86 16.62
CA ASP A 263 17.20 3.12 17.09
C ASP A 263 17.28 3.52 18.57
N GLY A 264 16.18 3.93 19.21
CA GLY A 264 16.14 4.23 20.65
C GLY A 264 17.06 5.37 21.13
N VAL A 265 17.89 5.92 20.24
CA VAL A 265 18.74 7.08 20.45
C VAL A 265 18.12 8.24 19.72
N GLY A 266 17.54 9.17 20.47
CA GLY A 266 17.07 10.44 19.92
C GLY A 266 18.19 11.12 19.14
N GLY A 267 18.06 11.09 17.81
CA GLY A 267 18.77 11.93 16.85
C GLY A 267 20.27 11.70 16.72
N GLU A 268 20.69 10.84 15.79
CA GLU A 268 21.64 11.14 14.71
C GLU A 268 21.83 9.89 13.82
N CYS A 269 21.56 10.00 12.51
CA CYS A 269 21.82 8.92 11.56
C CYS A 269 23.29 8.95 11.08
N PRO A 270 23.96 7.80 10.90
CA PRO A 270 25.27 7.73 10.25
C PRO A 270 25.23 8.24 8.81
N TYR A 271 26.34 8.81 8.36
CA TYR A 271 26.56 9.33 7.02
C TYR A 271 26.21 8.27 5.93
N GLY A 272 25.21 8.54 5.09
CA GLY A 272 24.83 7.67 3.96
C GLY A 272 23.34 7.41 3.76
N TYR A 273 22.48 7.80 4.72
CA TYR A 273 21.03 7.64 4.62
C TYR A 273 20.33 8.98 4.34
N SER A 274 19.38 9.02 3.41
CA SER A 274 18.59 10.20 3.09
C SER A 274 17.48 10.44 4.12
N LEU A 275 17.32 11.71 4.52
CA LEU A 275 16.27 12.20 5.41
C LEU A 275 14.87 12.03 4.79
N GLU A 276 14.18 10.94 5.15
CA GLU A 276 12.71 10.88 5.26
C GLU A 276 12.32 10.59 6.73
N SER A 277 13.00 11.25 7.67
CA SER A 277 12.84 11.02 9.10
C SER A 277 11.81 11.97 9.72
N GLU A 278 10.53 11.71 9.45
CA GLU A 278 9.50 11.96 10.46
C GLU A 278 9.04 10.60 11.01
N ARG A 279 9.72 10.21 12.08
CA ARG A 279 9.64 8.89 12.72
C ARG A 279 8.21 8.59 13.21
N CYS A 280 7.63 7.51 12.70
CA CYS A 280 6.36 6.94 13.10
C CYS A 280 6.61 5.85 14.15
N LEU A 281 6.04 5.97 15.35
CA LEU A 281 6.22 4.96 16.41
C LEU A 281 5.14 3.86 16.34
N SER A 282 3.98 4.15 15.74
CA SER A 282 2.99 3.15 15.31
C SER A 282 2.13 3.77 14.21
N ALA A 283 1.85 3.06 13.13
CA ALA A 283 0.95 3.52 12.06
C ALA A 283 -0.39 2.78 12.16
N ILE A 284 -1.53 3.48 12.15
CA ILE A 284 -2.88 2.89 11.95
C ILE A 284 -3.71 3.88 11.14
N ALA A 285 -4.49 3.37 10.17
CA ALA A 285 -5.39 4.17 9.34
C ALA A 285 -4.69 5.37 8.65
N GLY A 286 -3.43 5.21 8.24
CA GLY A 286 -2.65 6.27 7.59
C GLY A 286 -2.09 7.33 8.53
N HIS A 287 -2.29 7.21 9.85
CA HIS A 287 -1.76 8.14 10.84
C HIS A 287 -0.61 7.54 11.64
N CYS A 288 0.33 8.40 12.04
CA CYS A 288 1.45 8.07 12.91
C CYS A 288 1.17 8.47 14.35
N TYR A 289 1.39 7.54 15.26
CA TYR A 289 1.13 7.69 16.68
C TYR A 289 2.40 7.61 17.49
N TYR A 290 2.46 8.37 18.59
CA TYR A 290 3.55 8.27 19.56
C TYR A 290 3.17 8.74 20.97
N LEU A 291 3.99 8.37 21.95
CA LEU A 291 3.96 8.86 23.33
C LEU A 291 5.11 9.83 23.57
N ASP A 292 4.83 10.96 24.22
CA ASP A 292 5.86 11.97 24.50
C ASP A 292 5.56 12.80 25.77
N GLY A 293 6.58 13.38 26.38
CA GLY A 293 6.49 14.20 27.58
C GLY A 293 6.30 15.69 27.29
N VAL A 294 5.37 16.04 26.39
CA VAL A 294 5.20 17.40 25.83
C VAL A 294 4.06 18.20 26.46
N GLY A 295 3.55 17.80 27.63
CA GLY A 295 2.64 18.66 28.40
C GLY A 295 1.20 18.74 27.87
N GLY A 296 0.80 17.81 27.00
CA GLY A 296 -0.51 17.81 26.36
C GLY A 296 -0.59 18.71 25.11
N GLU A 297 0.56 19.09 24.54
CA GLU A 297 0.67 19.89 23.31
C GLU A 297 1.50 19.13 22.27
N CYS A 298 0.85 18.64 21.22
CA CYS A 298 1.55 18.00 20.13
C CYS A 298 2.26 19.06 19.24
N PRO A 299 3.46 18.74 18.72
CA PRO A 299 4.18 19.61 17.79
C PRO A 299 3.41 19.78 16.47
N TYR A 300 3.85 20.75 15.67
CA TYR A 300 3.28 21.01 14.34
C TYR A 300 3.23 19.73 13.49
N GLY A 301 2.11 19.54 12.77
CA GLY A 301 1.84 18.32 12.00
C GLY A 301 1.18 17.20 12.81
N TYR A 302 0.98 17.38 14.12
CA TYR A 302 0.33 16.41 14.99
C TYR A 302 -0.78 17.05 15.82
N SER A 303 -1.73 16.23 16.24
CA SER A 303 -2.82 16.56 17.15
C SER A 303 -2.95 15.49 18.24
N LEU A 304 -3.72 15.75 19.28
CA LEU A 304 -3.97 14.76 20.33
C LEU A 304 -4.75 13.57 19.75
N GLY A 305 -4.24 12.36 19.95
CA GLY A 305 -4.97 11.13 19.61
C GLY A 305 -6.09 10.85 20.61
N SER A 306 -7.11 10.07 20.20
CA SER A 306 -8.22 9.69 21.08
C SER A 306 -7.89 8.51 21.99
N GLU A 307 -8.59 8.41 23.13
CA GLU A 307 -8.52 7.25 24.03
C GLU A 307 -8.93 5.96 23.33
N THR A 308 -9.91 6.03 22.44
CA THR A 308 -10.36 4.86 21.65
C THR A 308 -9.20 4.30 20.83
N VAL A 309 -8.46 5.15 20.12
CA VAL A 309 -7.30 4.70 19.34
C VAL A 309 -6.17 4.24 20.26
N LEU A 310 -5.86 5.00 21.32
CA LEU A 310 -4.85 4.62 22.30
C LEU A 310 -5.10 3.22 22.86
N SER A 311 -6.36 2.89 23.18
CA SER A 311 -6.74 1.57 23.70
C SER A 311 -6.52 0.44 22.70
N ALA A 312 -6.73 0.71 21.42
CA ALA A 312 -6.56 -0.26 20.35
C ALA A 312 -5.07 -0.53 20.04
N ILE A 313 -4.18 0.43 20.34
CA ILE A 313 -2.76 0.35 19.96
C ILE A 313 -1.79 0.35 21.14
N ALA A 314 -2.31 0.26 22.37
CA ALA A 314 -1.51 0.38 23.58
C ALA A 314 -0.32 -0.60 23.59
N ASP A 315 -0.58 -1.87 23.22
CA ASP A 315 0.41 -2.94 23.19
C ASP A 315 1.56 -2.67 22.20
N SER A 316 1.30 -1.92 21.12
CA SER A 316 2.31 -1.53 20.14
C SER A 316 3.39 -0.58 20.70
N PHE A 317 3.19 -0.02 21.90
CA PHE A 317 4.19 0.83 22.56
C PHE A 317 5.28 0.06 23.30
N ILE A 318 5.15 -1.25 23.52
CA ILE A 318 6.23 -2.05 24.12
C ILE A 318 7.49 -1.98 23.27
N GLY A 319 8.64 -1.78 23.91
CA GLY A 319 9.92 -1.62 23.23
C GLY A 319 10.19 -0.23 22.68
N LEU A 320 9.17 0.66 22.64
CA LEU A 320 9.31 2.02 22.12
C LEU A 320 9.86 2.99 23.17
N ASN A 321 10.32 4.15 22.72
CA ASN A 321 10.76 5.25 23.57
C ASN A 321 9.84 6.47 23.45
N TYR A 322 9.98 7.41 24.39
CA TYR A 322 9.46 8.76 24.23
C TYR A 322 10.02 9.38 22.94
N LYS A 323 9.19 10.13 22.19
CA LYS A 323 9.64 10.75 20.93
C LYS A 323 10.72 11.82 21.15
N THR A 324 10.53 12.71 22.13
CA THR A 324 11.46 13.83 22.35
C THR A 324 11.83 14.04 23.82
N ALA A 325 10.88 13.86 24.74
CA ALA A 325 11.03 14.20 26.14
C ALA A 325 10.41 13.15 27.04
N ILE A 326 11.14 12.73 28.07
CA ILE A 326 10.58 11.91 29.16
C ILE A 326 9.46 12.68 29.86
N SER A 327 8.37 12.01 30.22
CA SER A 327 7.28 12.63 30.98
C SER A 327 7.64 12.87 32.46
N ASN A 328 6.89 13.72 33.17
CA ASN A 328 6.89 13.82 34.63
C ASN A 328 5.55 13.42 35.27
N ASN A 329 4.60 12.88 34.51
CA ASN A 329 3.32 12.38 35.00
C ASN A 329 2.86 11.13 34.22
N CYS A 330 2.28 10.16 34.94
CA CYS A 330 1.92 8.86 34.34
C CYS A 330 0.62 8.85 33.54
N CYS A 331 -0.20 9.89 33.64
CA CYS A 331 -1.47 9.97 32.92
C CYS A 331 -1.25 10.39 31.47
N VAL A 332 -1.95 9.76 30.53
CA VAL A 332 -1.83 10.09 29.11
C VAL A 332 -2.86 11.15 28.76
N VAL A 333 -2.42 12.33 28.32
CA VAL A 333 -3.31 13.32 27.71
C VAL A 333 -3.65 12.86 26.30
N THR A 334 -4.96 12.83 26.04
CA THR A 334 -5.60 12.48 24.78
C THR A 334 -6.51 13.64 24.36
N SER A 335 -7.25 13.49 23.26
CA SER A 335 -8.18 14.52 22.77
C SER A 335 -9.43 14.68 23.64
N GLU A 336 -9.71 13.72 24.52
CA GLU A 336 -10.81 13.77 25.47
C GLU A 336 -10.59 14.80 26.59
N LYS A 337 -11.69 15.28 27.18
CA LYS A 337 -11.68 16.31 28.23
C LYS A 337 -10.94 15.89 29.51
N SER A 338 -10.91 14.61 29.79
CA SER A 338 -10.22 14.02 30.93
C SER A 338 -9.49 12.77 30.46
N SER A 339 -8.24 12.61 30.91
CA SER A 339 -7.49 11.38 30.72
C SER A 339 -8.07 10.28 31.60
N ASN A 340 -8.16 9.08 31.05
CA ASN A 340 -8.49 7.84 31.76
C ASN A 340 -7.35 6.81 31.66
N TYR A 341 -6.37 7.05 30.80
CA TYR A 341 -5.25 6.15 30.58
C TYR A 341 -3.98 6.63 31.29
N GLY A 342 -3.15 5.68 31.68
CA GLY A 342 -1.84 5.97 32.25
C GLY A 342 -0.94 4.75 32.30
N ILE A 343 0.34 4.95 32.58
CA ILE A 343 1.31 3.86 32.76
C ILE A 343 1.33 3.45 34.24
N ASN A 344 0.85 2.23 34.53
CA ASN A 344 0.75 1.71 35.89
C ASN A 344 2.06 1.09 36.40
N SER A 345 3.17 1.79 36.23
CA SER A 345 4.47 1.35 36.71
C SER A 345 5.30 2.55 37.12
N THR A 346 5.62 2.64 38.42
CA THR A 346 6.60 3.60 38.95
C THR A 346 7.98 3.38 38.35
N ASP A 347 8.23 2.20 37.79
CA ASP A 347 9.51 1.85 37.20
C ASP A 347 9.65 2.22 35.74
N GLN A 348 8.54 2.47 35.04
CA GLN A 348 8.55 2.86 33.63
C GLN A 348 8.11 4.31 33.42
N CYS A 349 7.10 4.75 34.18
CA CYS A 349 6.62 6.11 34.11
C CYS A 349 7.72 7.09 34.52
N ASN A 350 7.89 8.16 33.74
CA ASN A 350 8.87 9.21 33.97
C ASN A 350 10.34 8.76 33.94
N LYS A 351 10.62 7.60 33.34
CA LYS A 351 11.97 7.12 33.07
C LYS A 351 12.21 7.06 31.57
N GLN A 352 13.46 7.18 31.15
CA GLN A 352 13.83 6.92 29.75
C GLN A 352 13.43 5.47 29.41
N GLY A 353 12.88 5.26 28.22
CA GLY A 353 12.48 3.93 27.76
C GLY A 353 13.68 2.98 27.51
N PRO A 354 13.44 1.82 26.87
CA PRO A 354 12.18 1.45 26.20
C PRO A 354 11.04 1.16 27.18
N PHE A 355 9.79 1.28 26.70
CA PHE A 355 8.59 0.96 27.48
C PHE A 355 8.47 -0.56 27.68
N THR A 356 8.42 -1.02 28.93
CA THR A 356 8.08 -2.40 29.28
C THR A 356 6.64 -2.56 29.77
N VAL A 357 5.92 -1.45 29.94
CA VAL A 357 4.52 -1.38 30.37
C VAL A 357 3.82 -0.34 29.50
N VAL A 358 2.60 -0.66 29.07
CA VAL A 358 1.81 0.18 28.18
C VAL A 358 0.80 1.04 28.92
N PRO A 359 0.31 2.12 28.29
CA PRO A 359 -0.87 2.81 28.77
C PRO A 359 -2.04 1.85 28.95
N SER A 360 -2.66 1.89 30.12
CA SER A 360 -3.83 1.07 30.43
C SER A 360 -4.93 1.93 31.04
N TYR A 361 -6.18 1.49 30.92
CA TYR A 361 -7.31 2.16 31.55
C TYR A 361 -7.12 2.19 33.07
N ASN A 362 -7.25 3.39 33.66
CA ASN A 362 -6.95 3.70 35.05
C ASN A 362 -5.51 3.37 35.49
N GLY A 363 -4.58 3.19 34.55
CA GLY A 363 -3.19 2.97 34.88
C GLY A 363 -2.60 4.19 35.59
N GLY A 364 -1.78 3.97 36.62
CA GLY A 364 -1.24 5.07 37.43
C GLY A 364 -2.29 5.88 38.22
N GLY A 365 -3.54 5.37 38.33
CA GLY A 365 -4.63 6.06 39.02
C GLY A 365 -5.30 7.17 38.20
N CYS A 366 -5.14 7.14 36.87
CA CYS A 366 -5.48 8.23 35.99
C CYS A 366 -6.96 8.32 35.58
N ARG A 367 -7.92 7.77 36.34
CA ARG A 367 -9.35 7.86 35.98
C ARG A 367 -9.90 9.28 36.13
N ASN A 368 -10.48 9.83 35.06
CA ASN A 368 -10.99 11.21 34.98
C ASN A 368 -9.96 12.28 35.39
N TYR A 369 -8.70 12.06 35.07
CA TYR A 369 -7.61 12.95 35.42
C TYR A 369 -7.60 14.20 34.53
N THR A 370 -7.58 15.39 35.13
CA THR A 370 -7.70 16.68 34.41
C THR A 370 -6.54 17.65 34.66
N THR A 371 -5.64 17.33 35.57
CA THR A 371 -4.52 18.22 35.92
C THR A 371 -3.41 18.11 34.88
N ARG A 372 -3.00 19.23 34.26
CA ARG A 372 -1.88 19.24 33.31
C ARG A 372 -0.56 19.54 33.99
N HIS A 373 0.46 18.76 33.68
CA HIS A 373 1.86 19.00 34.06
C HIS A 373 2.67 19.50 32.87
N SER A 374 3.76 20.22 33.12
CA SER A 374 4.61 20.78 32.05
C SER A 374 5.24 19.73 31.13
N ARG A 375 5.41 18.49 31.62
CA ARG A 375 5.88 17.33 30.83
C ARG A 375 4.90 16.17 30.94
N GLN A 376 3.60 16.47 30.92
CA GLN A 376 2.55 15.46 30.90
C GLN A 376 2.76 14.47 29.75
N LEU A 377 2.61 13.17 30.03
CA LEU A 377 2.65 12.13 29.00
C LEU A 377 1.48 12.39 28.04
N THR A 378 1.78 12.47 26.75
CA THR A 378 0.88 12.96 25.71
C THR A 378 0.85 11.95 24.59
N PHE A 379 -0.36 11.62 24.13
CA PHE A 379 -0.58 10.76 22.98
C PHE A 379 -0.86 11.62 21.75
N CYS A 380 0.07 11.58 20.80
CA CYS A 380 0.00 12.40 19.59
C CYS A 380 -0.24 11.52 18.36
N MET A 381 -0.99 12.07 17.41
CA MET A 381 -1.39 11.49 16.13
C MET A 381 -1.03 12.48 15.01
N SER A 382 -0.47 12.03 13.89
CA SER A 382 -0.22 12.91 12.74
C SER A 382 -1.53 13.41 12.15
N ASN A 383 -1.55 14.66 11.70
CA ASN A 383 -2.74 15.26 11.09
C ASN A 383 -3.07 14.69 9.71
#